data_AF-A0A366MSE6-F1
#
_entry.id   AF-A0A366MSE6-F1
#
_cell.length_a   1.000
_cell.length_b   1.000
_cell.length_c   1.000
_cell.angle_alpha   90.00
_cell.angle_beta   90.00
_cell.angle_gamma   90.00
#
_symmetry.space_group_name_H-M   'P 1'
#
loop_
_entity.id
_entity.type
_entity.pdbx_description
1 polymer ?
#
loop_
_entity_poly.entity_id
_entity_poly.type
_entity_poly.pdbx_seq_one_letter_code
_entity_poly.pdbx_strand_id
1 'polypeptide(L)'
;MEINQTTNIYQTQSVKNLSTAYYKELEKIDYSNYSANDLLNISFEEAKTHQEEFDKRYKELSDNGDIKASQYSKFLHLKGALNYSENSSINKAYYETLQNTDPEKTGLLSFEFQMNLQEFSKNEDINASFMKNGRSSNGNYVINHKNELNNIDFVSFIDKAIANFEKALINSKSSNADKKVQEQYQNISDFYKNFQENFNKATKEPYYA
;
A
#
# COMPACT_ATOMS: atom_id res chain seq x y z
N MET A 1 -33.57 11.32 -70.08
CA MET A 1 -32.12 11.34 -70.38
C MET A 1 -31.53 12.41 -69.47
N GLU A 2 -30.57 12.03 -68.61
CA GLU A 2 -29.70 12.82 -67.70
C GLU A 2 -29.44 11.92 -66.48
N ILE A 3 -28.41 11.08 -66.48
CA ILE A 3 -26.94 11.30 -66.36
C ILE A 3 -26.54 11.69 -64.92
N ASN A 4 -25.77 10.78 -64.33
CA ASN A 4 -25.06 10.81 -63.04
C ASN A 4 -24.36 12.14 -62.69
N GLN A 5 -24.17 12.41 -61.40
CA GLN A 5 -22.84 12.68 -60.82
C GLN A 5 -22.84 12.64 -59.28
N THR A 6 -21.84 11.94 -58.74
CA THR A 6 -21.46 11.76 -57.33
C THR A 6 -20.76 13.00 -56.76
N THR A 7 -21.00 13.33 -55.47
CA THR A 7 -20.02 14.05 -54.64
C THR A 7 -20.21 13.78 -53.14
N ASN A 8 -19.13 13.34 -52.50
CA ASN A 8 -18.91 13.15 -51.06
C ASN A 8 -18.95 14.48 -50.29
N ILE A 9 -19.62 14.57 -49.13
CA ILE A 9 -19.23 15.45 -48.01
C ILE A 9 -19.64 14.82 -46.67
N TYR A 10 -18.66 14.55 -45.80
CA TYR A 10 -18.84 14.22 -44.38
C TYR A 10 -19.50 15.38 -43.64
N GLN A 11 -20.60 15.15 -42.92
CA GLN A 11 -21.00 16.05 -41.83
C GLN A 11 -21.91 15.36 -40.78
N THR A 12 -21.30 15.15 -39.61
CA THR A 12 -21.89 15.21 -38.26
C THR A 12 -23.15 14.39 -37.98
N GLN A 13 -22.95 13.13 -37.56
CA GLN A 13 -23.92 12.47 -36.67
C GLN A 13 -23.67 12.95 -35.24
N SER A 14 -24.65 13.69 -34.73
CA SER A 14 -24.80 14.07 -33.33
C SER A 14 -24.73 12.84 -32.42
N VAL A 15 -23.70 12.77 -31.57
CA VAL A 15 -23.63 11.80 -30.48
C VAL A 15 -24.69 12.18 -29.45
N LYS A 16 -25.74 11.37 -29.34
CA LYS A 16 -26.79 11.53 -28.33
C LYS A 16 -26.22 11.14 -26.95
N ASN A 17 -26.01 12.19 -26.16
CA ASN A 17 -25.69 12.27 -24.74
C ASN A 17 -26.04 11.07 -23.83
N LEU A 18 -25.02 10.73 -23.01
CA LEU A 18 -25.05 10.49 -21.57
C LEU A 18 -25.89 9.30 -21.05
N SER A 19 -25.23 8.15 -20.91
CA SER A 19 -25.68 7.10 -20.00
C SER A 19 -25.65 7.63 -18.56
N THR A 20 -26.83 7.70 -17.95
CA THR A 20 -27.08 7.90 -16.53
C THR A 20 -26.16 7.05 -15.67
N ALA A 21 -25.18 7.66 -15.01
CA ALA A 21 -24.46 7.04 -13.91
C ALA A 21 -25.47 6.78 -12.78
N TYR A 22 -25.76 5.51 -12.53
CA TYR A 22 -26.49 5.08 -11.33
C TYR A 22 -25.63 5.48 -10.12
N TYR A 23 -26.02 6.54 -9.40
CA TYR A 23 -25.50 6.79 -8.06
C TYR A 23 -26.03 5.69 -7.15
N LYS A 24 -25.22 4.65 -6.92
CA LYS A 24 -25.46 3.70 -5.85
C LYS A 24 -25.12 4.44 -4.55
N GLU A 25 -26.13 4.78 -3.76
CA GLU A 25 -25.91 5.28 -2.41
C GLU A 25 -25.08 4.22 -1.67
N LEU A 26 -23.89 4.59 -1.20
CA LEU A 26 -23.06 3.68 -0.41
C LEU A 26 -23.80 3.35 0.89
N GLU A 27 -24.03 2.06 1.15
CA GLU A 27 -24.66 1.61 2.37
C GLU A 27 -23.77 2.00 3.56
N LYS A 28 -24.27 2.84 4.47
CA LYS A 28 -23.49 3.23 5.65
C LYS A 28 -23.37 2.04 6.59
N ILE A 29 -22.14 1.59 6.82
CA ILE A 29 -21.84 0.56 7.82
C ILE A 29 -21.74 1.21 9.20
N ASP A 30 -22.43 0.64 10.19
CA ASP A 30 -22.34 1.09 11.58
C ASP A 30 -21.24 0.34 12.34
N TYR A 31 -20.12 1.04 12.60
CA TYR A 31 -18.99 0.53 13.38
C TYR A 31 -19.10 0.81 14.88
N SER A 32 -20.22 1.34 15.39
CA SER A 32 -20.35 1.78 16.80
C SER A 32 -20.00 0.71 17.84
N ASN A 33 -20.17 -0.58 17.50
CA ASN A 33 -19.86 -1.71 18.38
C ASN A 33 -18.49 -2.36 18.13
N TYR A 34 -17.72 -1.88 17.14
CA TYR A 34 -16.43 -2.46 16.79
C TYR A 34 -15.38 -2.08 17.84
N SER A 35 -14.59 -3.05 18.28
CA SER A 35 -13.40 -2.81 19.08
C SER A 35 -12.22 -2.36 18.20
N ALA A 36 -11.12 -1.93 18.84
CA ALA A 36 -9.88 -1.63 18.12
C ALA A 36 -9.37 -2.85 17.32
N ASN A 37 -9.56 -4.08 17.82
CA ASN A 37 -9.14 -5.27 17.07
C ASN A 37 -10.04 -5.54 15.87
N ASP A 38 -11.34 -5.30 15.99
CA ASP A 38 -12.28 -5.50 14.88
C ASP A 38 -11.97 -4.53 13.75
N LEU A 39 -11.72 -3.26 14.07
CA LEU A 39 -11.31 -2.26 13.08
C LEU A 39 -9.99 -2.62 12.37
N LEU A 40 -9.01 -3.22 13.07
CA LEU A 40 -7.75 -3.64 12.44
C LEU A 40 -7.93 -4.78 11.42
N ASN A 41 -9.03 -5.51 11.48
CA ASN A 41 -9.34 -6.64 10.61
C ASN A 41 -10.28 -6.29 9.45
N ILE A 42 -10.70 -5.03 9.31
CA ILE A 42 -11.53 -4.58 8.18
C ILE A 42 -10.73 -4.72 6.88
N SER A 43 -11.38 -5.26 5.84
CA SER A 43 -10.76 -5.47 4.52
C SER A 43 -10.37 -4.15 3.87
N PHE A 44 -9.47 -4.22 2.88
CA PHE A 44 -9.07 -3.04 2.12
C PHE A 44 -10.26 -2.34 1.44
N GLU A 45 -11.16 -3.11 0.83
CA GLU A 45 -12.33 -2.61 0.09
C GLU A 45 -13.31 -1.89 1.01
N GLU A 46 -13.62 -2.48 2.16
CA GLU A 46 -14.54 -1.91 3.15
C GLU A 46 -13.93 -0.65 3.79
N ALA A 47 -12.65 -0.71 4.20
CA ALA A 47 -11.95 0.44 4.78
C ALA A 47 -11.81 1.60 3.79
N LYS A 48 -11.61 1.32 2.49
CA LYS A 48 -11.53 2.34 1.45
C LYS A 48 -12.89 2.97 1.15
N THR A 49 -13.96 2.17 1.16
CA THR A 49 -15.32 2.63 0.83
C THR A 49 -15.97 3.40 1.97
N HIS A 50 -15.73 2.99 3.21
CA HIS A 50 -16.35 3.54 4.43
C HIS A 50 -15.33 4.23 5.35
N GLN A 51 -14.38 4.95 4.74
CA GLN A 51 -13.26 5.56 5.47
C GLN A 51 -13.76 6.56 6.53
N GLU A 52 -14.83 7.30 6.27
CA GLU A 52 -15.37 8.30 7.19
C GLU A 52 -15.93 7.66 8.47
N GLU A 53 -16.74 6.61 8.33
CA GLU A 53 -17.30 5.88 9.46
C GLU A 53 -16.21 5.15 10.26
N PHE A 54 -15.22 4.58 9.56
CA PHE A 54 -14.04 3.98 10.17
C PHE A 54 -13.23 5.00 11.00
N ASP A 55 -12.92 6.16 10.40
CA ASP A 55 -12.16 7.23 11.04
C ASP A 55 -12.89 7.78 12.26
N LYS A 56 -14.22 7.89 12.19
CA LYS A 56 -15.05 8.29 13.31
C LYS A 56 -14.94 7.30 14.47
N ARG A 57 -15.11 6.00 14.21
CA ARG A 57 -15.04 4.98 15.27
C ARG A 57 -13.64 4.88 15.88
N TYR A 58 -12.60 4.94 15.05
CA TYR A 58 -11.22 5.01 15.51
C TYR A 58 -11.00 6.19 16.46
N LYS A 59 -11.52 7.38 16.11
CA LYS A 59 -11.41 8.55 16.97
C LYS A 59 -12.12 8.35 18.31
N GLU A 60 -13.33 7.81 18.32
CA GLU A 60 -14.08 7.52 19.56
C GLU A 60 -13.30 6.58 20.48
N LEU A 61 -12.77 5.47 19.94
CA LEU A 61 -11.94 4.53 20.69
C LEU A 61 -10.65 5.19 21.22
N SER A 62 -10.02 6.05 20.40
CA SER A 62 -8.82 6.79 20.81
C SER A 62 -9.11 7.78 21.94
N ASP A 63 -10.21 8.53 21.85
CA ASP A 63 -10.61 9.50 22.87
C ASP A 63 -10.94 8.82 24.20
N ASN A 64 -11.49 7.60 24.16
CA ASN A 64 -11.81 6.80 25.34
C ASN A 64 -10.59 6.07 25.94
N GLY A 65 -9.45 6.05 25.25
CA GLY A 65 -8.26 5.30 25.70
C GLY A 65 -8.33 3.80 25.44
N ASP A 66 -9.21 3.35 24.55
CA ASP A 66 -9.44 1.93 24.22
C ASP A 66 -8.45 1.39 23.16
N ILE A 67 -7.49 2.21 22.72
CA ILE A 67 -6.48 1.85 21.72
C ILE A 67 -5.10 1.77 22.39
N LYS A 68 -4.44 0.62 22.29
CA LYS A 68 -3.04 0.45 22.71
C LYS A 68 -2.09 1.16 21.74
N ALA A 69 -0.92 1.57 22.21
CA ALA A 69 0.07 2.27 21.39
C ALA A 69 0.46 1.52 20.09
N SER A 70 0.63 0.20 20.13
CA SER A 70 0.94 -0.61 18.95
C SER A 70 -0.24 -0.72 17.97
N GLN A 71 -1.48 -0.77 18.46
CA GLN A 71 -2.68 -0.69 17.62
C GLN A 71 -2.80 0.68 16.97
N TYR A 72 -2.56 1.76 17.71
CA TYR A 72 -2.54 3.14 17.20
C TYR A 72 -1.54 3.28 16.04
N SER A 73 -0.30 2.82 16.24
CA SER A 73 0.71 2.83 15.17
C SER A 73 0.24 2.05 13.94
N LYS A 74 -0.31 0.84 14.12
CA LYS A 74 -0.82 0.02 13.02
C LYS A 74 -1.97 0.70 12.26
N PHE A 75 -2.90 1.37 12.96
CA PHE A 75 -3.98 2.14 12.32
C PHE A 75 -3.45 3.24 11.41
N LEU A 76 -2.47 4.02 11.87
CA LEU A 76 -1.87 5.08 11.04
C LEU A 76 -1.30 4.52 9.74
N HIS A 77 -0.61 3.38 9.80
CA HIS A 77 -0.01 2.74 8.63
C HIS A 77 -1.06 2.14 7.70
N LEU A 78 -2.09 1.47 8.22
CA LEU A 78 -3.22 0.98 7.43
C LEU A 78 -3.94 2.12 6.71
N LYS A 79 -4.23 3.22 7.42
CA LYS A 79 -4.84 4.42 6.83
C LYS A 79 -3.97 5.03 5.72
N GLY A 80 -2.66 5.10 5.95
CA GLY A 80 -1.71 5.53 4.92
C GLY A 80 -1.70 4.62 3.69
N ALA A 81 -1.87 3.31 3.88
CA ALA A 81 -1.86 2.32 2.82
C ALA A 81 -3.07 2.41 1.88
N LEU A 82 -4.25 2.82 2.38
CA LEU A 82 -5.49 2.95 1.58
C LEU A 82 -5.30 3.78 0.30
N ASN A 83 -4.46 4.82 0.40
CA ASN A 83 -4.20 5.77 -0.69
C ASN A 83 -2.70 6.01 -0.89
N TYR A 84 -1.89 4.96 -0.73
CA TYR A 84 -0.43 5.04 -0.79
C TYR A 84 0.09 5.51 -2.16
N SER A 85 -0.46 4.97 -3.23
CA SER A 85 -0.17 5.29 -4.65
C SER A 85 -1.48 5.50 -5.43
N GLU A 86 -1.40 5.85 -6.72
CA GLU A 86 -2.61 5.86 -7.58
C GLU A 86 -3.00 4.45 -8.05
N ASN A 87 -2.12 3.46 -7.87
CA ASN A 87 -2.40 2.07 -8.20
C ASN A 87 -3.09 1.36 -7.03
N SER A 88 -4.39 1.07 -7.20
CA SER A 88 -5.18 0.41 -6.16
C SER A 88 -4.69 -1.00 -5.80
N SER A 89 -4.08 -1.75 -6.72
CA SER A 89 -3.52 -3.08 -6.42
C SER A 89 -2.30 -2.98 -5.51
N ILE A 90 -1.47 -1.94 -5.67
CA ILE A 90 -0.34 -1.66 -4.77
C ILE A 90 -0.85 -1.29 -3.38
N ASN A 91 -1.86 -0.40 -3.33
CA ASN A 91 -2.47 0.04 -2.07
C ASN A 91 -3.07 -1.15 -1.31
N LYS A 92 -3.82 -2.01 -2.01
CA LYS A 92 -4.39 -3.25 -1.46
C LYS A 92 -3.31 -4.17 -0.93
N ALA A 93 -2.32 -4.49 -1.75
CA ALA A 93 -1.23 -5.39 -1.36
C ALA A 93 -0.48 -4.88 -0.13
N TYR A 94 -0.21 -3.57 -0.06
CA TYR A 94 0.47 -2.96 1.06
C TYR A 94 -0.40 -2.97 2.32
N TYR A 95 -1.68 -2.61 2.20
CA TYR A 95 -2.66 -2.66 3.29
C TYR A 95 -2.78 -4.07 3.89
N GLU A 96 -3.00 -5.09 3.06
CA GLU A 96 -3.15 -6.48 3.52
C GLU A 96 -1.86 -7.03 4.14
N THR A 97 -0.70 -6.59 3.66
CA THR A 97 0.59 -6.96 4.27
C THR A 97 0.72 -6.35 5.67
N LEU A 98 0.38 -5.08 5.83
CA LEU A 98 0.38 -4.40 7.13
C LEU A 98 -0.67 -4.99 8.07
N GLN A 99 -1.85 -5.35 7.56
CA GLN A 99 -2.91 -5.99 8.33
C GLN A 99 -2.45 -7.33 8.93
N ASN A 100 -1.70 -8.12 8.15
CA ASN A 100 -1.15 -9.40 8.63
C ASN A 100 0.13 -9.24 9.48
N THR A 101 0.67 -8.02 9.57
CA THR A 101 1.88 -7.73 10.37
C THR A 101 1.54 -7.55 11.85
N ASP A 102 2.39 -8.07 12.73
CA ASP A 102 2.29 -7.84 14.18
C ASP A 102 2.23 -6.33 14.48
N PRO A 103 1.24 -5.84 15.25
CA PRO A 103 1.17 -4.44 15.66
C PRO A 103 2.48 -3.88 16.22
N GLU A 104 3.23 -4.67 17.00
CA GLU A 104 4.50 -4.25 17.61
C GLU A 104 5.62 -4.04 16.57
N LYS A 105 5.51 -4.67 15.40
CA LYS A 105 6.51 -4.60 14.32
C LYS A 105 6.12 -3.66 13.19
N THR A 106 4.84 -3.26 13.13
CA THR A 106 4.28 -2.55 11.98
C THR A 106 5.01 -1.24 11.68
N GLY A 107 5.34 -0.46 12.71
CA GLY A 107 6.06 0.81 12.54
C GLY A 107 7.44 0.64 11.89
N LEU A 108 8.22 -0.32 12.38
CA LEU A 108 9.54 -0.63 11.81
C LEU A 108 9.44 -1.13 10.38
N LEU A 109 8.58 -2.10 10.11
CA LEU A 109 8.47 -2.73 8.79
C LEU A 109 7.89 -1.76 7.74
N SER A 110 6.96 -0.90 8.13
CA SER A 110 6.46 0.18 7.27
C SER A 110 7.57 1.17 6.91
N PHE A 111 8.38 1.54 7.90
CA PHE A 111 9.52 2.44 7.69
C PHE A 111 10.58 1.82 6.77
N GLU A 112 10.95 0.55 6.99
CA GLU A 112 11.88 -0.18 6.11
C GLU A 112 11.35 -0.23 4.67
N PHE A 113 10.06 -0.51 4.48
CA PHE A 113 9.43 -0.51 3.15
C PHE A 113 9.56 0.85 2.46
N GLN A 114 9.16 1.93 3.15
CA GLN A 114 9.21 3.28 2.59
C GLN A 114 10.64 3.71 2.23
N MET A 115 11.61 3.43 3.11
CA MET A 115 13.01 3.78 2.89
C MET A 115 13.59 3.05 1.68
N ASN A 116 13.37 1.74 1.59
CA ASN A 116 13.91 0.94 0.51
C ASN A 116 13.25 1.26 -0.84
N LEU A 117 11.97 1.59 -0.84
CA LEU A 117 11.27 2.03 -2.05
C LEU A 117 11.83 3.37 -2.56
N GLN A 118 12.15 4.29 -1.63
CA GLN A 118 12.75 5.58 -1.97
C GLN A 118 14.16 5.42 -2.55
N GLU A 119 14.95 4.50 -1.99
CA GLU A 119 16.29 4.20 -2.50
C GLU A 119 16.21 3.53 -3.86
N PHE A 120 15.31 2.55 -4.01
CA PHE A 120 15.08 1.89 -5.29
C PHE A 120 14.70 2.87 -6.39
N SER A 121 13.81 3.84 -6.11
CA SER A 121 13.41 4.85 -7.11
C SER A 121 14.56 5.78 -7.53
N LYS A 122 15.60 5.90 -6.71
CA LYS A 122 16.84 6.63 -7.01
C LYS A 122 17.93 5.74 -7.62
N ASN A 123 17.63 4.47 -7.92
CA ASN A 123 18.58 3.45 -8.35
C ASN A 123 19.68 3.15 -7.30
N GLU A 124 19.39 3.38 -6.02
CA GLU A 124 20.29 3.06 -4.91
C GLU A 124 20.11 1.60 -4.44
N ASP A 125 21.01 1.16 -3.56
CA ASP A 125 20.97 -0.20 -3.00
C ASP A 125 19.98 -0.31 -1.84
N ILE A 126 19.13 -1.33 -1.91
CA ILE A 126 18.20 -1.67 -0.84
C ILE A 126 18.97 -2.31 0.31
N ASN A 127 18.98 -1.63 1.46
CA ASN A 127 19.65 -2.07 2.68
C ASN A 127 18.80 -1.78 3.91
N ALA A 128 18.95 -2.60 4.95
CA ALA A 128 18.27 -2.37 6.22
C ALA A 128 18.60 -0.99 6.77
N SER A 129 17.61 -0.29 7.33
CA SER A 129 17.78 1.07 7.82
C SER A 129 18.88 1.22 8.88
N PHE A 130 19.12 0.18 9.68
CA PHE A 130 20.16 0.16 10.72
C PHE A 130 21.59 -0.03 10.19
N MET A 131 21.77 -0.39 8.92
CA MET A 131 23.10 -0.48 8.29
C MET A 131 23.57 0.87 7.71
N LYS A 132 22.70 1.89 7.74
CA LYS A 132 22.96 3.19 7.10
C LYS A 132 23.80 4.05 8.04
N ASN A 133 25.04 4.31 7.63
CA ASN A 133 25.96 5.20 8.33
C ASN A 133 25.47 6.65 8.19
N GLY A 134 24.81 7.13 9.25
CA GLY A 134 24.17 8.43 9.28
C GLY A 134 22.67 8.29 9.08
N ARG A 135 21.92 8.45 10.18
CA ARG A 135 20.61 9.10 10.08
C ARG A 135 20.91 10.40 9.35
N SER A 136 20.52 10.58 8.09
CA SER A 136 20.68 11.91 7.50
C SER A 136 19.79 12.80 8.34
N SER A 137 20.42 13.66 9.11
CA SER A 137 19.76 14.57 10.05
C SER A 137 19.01 15.67 9.30
N ASN A 138 18.94 15.62 7.96
CA ASN A 138 18.43 16.67 7.11
C ASN A 138 17.60 16.12 5.94
N GLY A 139 16.27 16.13 6.14
CA GLY A 139 15.31 16.61 5.13
C GLY A 139 14.88 15.63 4.02
N ASN A 140 13.60 15.26 4.06
CA ASN A 140 12.82 14.64 2.97
C ASN A 140 13.02 13.12 2.72
N TYR A 141 12.75 12.31 3.76
CA TYR A 141 12.52 10.86 3.64
C TYR A 141 11.10 10.48 3.21
N VAL A 142 10.40 11.39 2.52
CA VAL A 142 9.06 11.15 2.02
C VAL A 142 9.18 11.10 0.50
N ILE A 143 8.82 9.98 -0.11
CA ILE A 143 8.42 9.99 -1.51
C ILE A 143 7.20 10.90 -1.56
N ASN A 144 7.43 12.18 -1.91
CA ASN A 144 6.46 13.25 -1.68
C ASN A 144 5.35 13.28 -2.73
N HIS A 145 5.38 12.40 -3.73
CA HIS A 145 4.43 12.44 -4.82
C HIS A 145 3.95 11.02 -5.15
N LYS A 146 2.68 10.72 -4.86
CA LYS A 146 1.99 9.47 -5.22
C LYS A 146 2.22 9.08 -6.69
N ASN A 147 2.40 10.08 -7.55
CA ASN A 147 2.65 9.95 -8.99
C ASN A 147 4.01 9.33 -9.31
N GLU A 148 5.03 9.54 -8.46
CA GLU A 148 6.36 8.93 -8.65
C GLU A 148 6.30 7.42 -8.39
N LEU A 149 5.43 6.99 -7.48
CA LEU A 149 5.27 5.57 -7.15
C LEU A 149 4.71 4.76 -8.33
N ASN A 150 3.82 5.33 -9.14
CA ASN A 150 3.22 4.57 -10.25
C ASN A 150 4.22 4.20 -11.35
N ASN A 151 5.33 4.92 -11.44
CA ASN A 151 6.38 4.67 -12.43
C ASN A 151 7.45 3.69 -11.92
N ILE A 152 7.34 3.22 -10.67
CA ILE A 152 8.25 2.23 -10.11
C ILE A 152 7.88 0.86 -10.66
N ASP A 153 8.88 0.12 -11.14
CA ASP A 153 8.72 -1.31 -11.39
C ASP A 153 8.70 -2.05 -10.03
N PHE A 154 7.49 -2.23 -9.51
CA PHE A 154 7.28 -2.91 -8.24
C PHE A 154 7.71 -4.37 -8.26
N VAL A 155 7.67 -5.05 -9.41
CA VAL A 155 8.15 -6.45 -9.51
C VAL A 155 9.66 -6.47 -9.27
N SER A 156 10.40 -5.64 -10.01
CA SER A 156 11.85 -5.50 -9.82
C SER A 156 12.23 -5.03 -8.41
N PHE A 157 11.46 -4.11 -7.83
CA PHE A 157 11.67 -3.65 -6.46
C PHE A 157 11.53 -4.79 -5.45
N ILE A 158 10.43 -5.54 -5.52
CA ILE A 158 10.14 -6.65 -4.61
C ILE A 158 11.21 -7.72 -4.72
N ASP A 159 11.55 -8.13 -5.94
CA ASP A 159 12.54 -9.18 -6.18
C ASP A 159 13.92 -8.76 -5.67
N LYS A 160 14.35 -7.51 -5.91
CA LYS A 160 15.60 -6.97 -5.38
C LYS A 160 15.60 -6.92 -3.86
N ALA A 161 14.49 -6.51 -3.23
CA ALA A 161 14.36 -6.46 -1.78
C ALA A 161 14.45 -7.86 -1.15
N ILE A 162 13.70 -8.83 -1.67
CA ILE A 162 13.74 -10.23 -1.18
C ILE A 162 15.15 -10.78 -1.31
N ALA A 163 15.77 -10.69 -2.49
CA ALA A 163 17.11 -11.20 -2.73
C ALA A 163 18.15 -10.59 -1.77
N ASN A 164 18.09 -9.26 -1.54
CA ASN A 164 19.00 -8.57 -0.64
C ASN A 164 18.80 -9.00 0.81
N PHE A 165 17.56 -9.03 1.31
CA PHE A 165 17.29 -9.33 2.72
C PHE A 165 17.45 -10.82 3.05
N GLU A 166 17.18 -11.72 2.11
CA GLU A 166 17.50 -13.15 2.29
C GLU A 166 19.02 -13.36 2.38
N LYS A 167 19.79 -12.72 1.49
CA LYS A 167 21.26 -12.77 1.56
C LYS A 167 21.78 -12.18 2.86
N ALA A 168 21.24 -11.05 3.31
CA ALA A 168 21.61 -10.43 4.58
C ALA A 168 21.28 -11.32 5.79
N LEU A 169 20.11 -11.98 5.77
CA LEU A 169 19.72 -12.95 6.78
C LEU A 169 20.70 -14.14 6.83
N ILE A 170 21.04 -14.73 5.68
CA ILE A 170 22.02 -15.82 5.58
C ILE A 170 23.37 -15.38 6.16
N ASN A 171 23.84 -14.19 5.77
CA ASN A 171 25.09 -13.63 6.27
C ASN A 171 25.06 -13.36 7.77
N SER A 172 23.93 -12.89 8.31
CA SER A 172 23.78 -12.64 9.75
C SER A 172 23.85 -13.94 10.56
N LYS A 173 23.28 -15.03 10.03
CA LYS A 173 23.33 -16.37 10.63
C LYS A 173 24.74 -16.97 10.56
N SER A 174 25.40 -16.88 9.40
CA SER A 174 26.74 -17.46 9.21
C SER A 174 27.86 -16.71 9.96
N SER A 175 27.70 -15.40 10.17
CA SER A 175 28.62 -14.57 10.95
C SER A 175 28.37 -14.61 12.47
N ASN A 176 27.39 -15.41 12.93
CA ASN A 176 26.95 -15.44 14.33
C ASN A 176 26.62 -14.05 14.89
N ALA A 177 25.98 -13.20 14.09
CA ALA A 177 25.49 -11.90 14.54
C ALA A 177 24.50 -12.06 15.71
N ASP A 178 24.29 -10.99 16.48
CA ASP A 178 23.32 -10.99 17.58
C ASP A 178 21.94 -11.49 17.11
N LYS A 179 21.27 -12.30 17.93
CA LYS A 179 19.95 -12.87 17.61
C LYS A 179 18.93 -11.80 17.21
N LYS A 180 18.97 -10.62 17.82
CA LYS A 180 18.09 -9.50 17.48
C LYS A 180 18.31 -9.01 16.04
N VAL A 181 19.56 -8.99 15.57
CA VAL A 181 19.88 -8.63 14.18
C VAL A 181 19.36 -9.68 13.22
N GLN A 182 19.52 -10.96 13.56
CA GLN A 182 18.97 -12.06 12.76
C GLN A 182 17.43 -11.99 12.69
N GLU A 183 16.77 -11.73 13.81
CA GLU A 183 15.32 -11.55 13.89
C GLU A 183 14.83 -10.34 13.09
N GLN A 184 15.56 -9.22 13.11
CA GLN A 184 15.22 -8.06 12.28
C GLN A 184 15.30 -8.40 10.79
N TYR A 185 16.38 -9.04 10.33
CA TYR A 185 16.48 -9.46 8.93
C TYR A 185 15.40 -10.48 8.55
N GLN A 186 15.04 -11.40 9.46
CA GLN A 186 13.96 -12.35 9.24
C GLN A 186 12.62 -11.63 9.07
N ASN A 187 12.27 -10.72 9.99
CA ASN A 187 11.03 -9.95 9.93
C ASN A 187 10.93 -9.12 8.64
N ILE A 188 12.03 -8.49 8.20
CA ILE A 188 12.07 -7.72 6.95
C ILE A 188 11.89 -8.64 5.75
N SER A 189 12.61 -9.76 5.69
CA SER A 189 12.49 -10.73 4.59
C SER A 189 11.08 -11.29 4.48
N ASP A 190 10.47 -11.67 5.61
CA ASP A 190 9.11 -12.20 5.65
C ASP A 190 8.08 -11.14 5.24
N PHE A 191 8.28 -9.87 5.62
CA PHE A 191 7.42 -8.78 5.18
C PHE A 191 7.40 -8.63 3.65
N TYR A 192 8.57 -8.66 3.00
CA TYR A 192 8.62 -8.56 1.53
C TYR A 192 8.03 -9.77 0.82
N LYS A 193 8.18 -10.98 1.38
CA LYS A 193 7.52 -12.19 0.85
C LYS A 193 6.01 -12.10 0.94
N ASN A 194 5.48 -11.71 2.10
CA ASN A 194 4.05 -11.49 2.29
C ASN A 194 3.53 -10.40 1.34
N PHE A 195 4.30 -9.32 1.16
CA PHE A 195 3.97 -8.28 0.19
C PHE A 195 3.95 -8.79 -1.25
N GLN A 196 4.93 -9.60 -1.66
CA GLN A 196 4.95 -10.24 -2.99
C GLN A 196 3.71 -11.12 -3.21
N GLU A 197 3.34 -11.93 -2.22
CA GLU A 197 2.15 -12.78 -2.29
C GLU A 197 0.87 -11.95 -2.46
N ASN A 198 0.69 -10.90 -1.66
CA ASN A 198 -0.48 -10.04 -1.75
C ASN A 198 -0.48 -9.20 -3.03
N PHE A 199 0.67 -8.74 -3.50
CA PHE A 199 0.82 -8.04 -4.78
C PHE A 199 0.44 -8.94 -5.96
N ASN A 200 0.89 -10.19 -5.97
CA ASN A 200 0.54 -11.17 -6.98
C ASN A 200 -0.95 -11.53 -6.97
N LYS A 201 -1.63 -11.48 -5.81
CA LYS A 201 -3.09 -11.66 -5.71
C LYS A 201 -3.81 -10.42 -6.24
N ALA A 202 -3.49 -9.25 -5.73
CA ALA A 202 -4.16 -7.98 -6.06
C ALA A 202 -3.99 -7.56 -7.52
N THR A 203 -2.96 -8.03 -8.23
CA THR A 203 -2.76 -7.79 -9.67
C THR A 203 -3.46 -8.79 -10.57
N LYS A 204 -3.87 -9.95 -10.04
CA LYS A 204 -4.61 -10.99 -10.78
C LYS A 204 -6.13 -10.87 -10.60
N GLU A 205 -6.58 -10.18 -9.56
CA GLU A 205 -8.00 -9.93 -9.34
C GLU A 205 -8.56 -8.98 -10.42
N PRO A 206 -9.71 -9.29 -11.03
CA PRO A 206 -10.35 -8.35 -11.95
C PRO A 206 -10.77 -7.09 -11.20
N TYR A 207 -10.44 -5.92 -11.75
CA TYR A 207 -10.93 -4.63 -11.26
C TYR A 207 -12.46 -4.62 -11.31
N TYR A 208 -13.12 -4.76 -10.16
CA TYR A 208 -14.51 -4.37 -10.03
C TYR A 208 -14.53 -2.88 -9.67
N ALA A 209 -14.81 -2.07 -10.69
CA ALA A 209 -15.09 -0.64 -10.58
C ALA A 209 -16.55 -0.39 -10.18
#